data_AF-W7D374-F1
#
_entry.id   AF-W7D374-F1
#
_cell.length_a   1.000
_cell.length_b   1.000
_cell.length_c   1.000
_cell.angle_alpha   90.00
_cell.angle_beta   90.00
_cell.angle_gamma   90.00
#
_symmetry.space_group_name_H-M   'P 1'
#
loop_
_entity.id
_entity.type
_entity.pdbx_description
1 polymer ?
#
loop_
_entity_poly.entity_id
_entity_poly.type
_entity_poly.pdbx_seq_one_letter_code
_entity_poly.pdbx_strand_id
1 'polypeptide(L)'
;CSDFLGCGLSVAMQSVTSGQIIPEAFTTMLAPAINSIDTPYAVFLICFFEMLFWFIGLNGYAILVGFVMPFMTQYLGANAAAYAAGEPIPHVFAPNFWDYFMGFSGSGLTGALVLLALFSKSKELKAVGKVSVVPAIFTISEPVVFGLPICFNPYLFIPFVIGTPIVAVGQWFVFHFGWVRPPIANVGGTPIPLAQYLATMDWRAIILIIVVLAVAVCMYYPFFKMYEKSLVKEEANVSDRERAHEALDLDF
;
A
#
# COMPACT_ATOMS: atom_id res chain seq x y z
N CYS A 1 19.58 44.02 -16.29
CA CYS A 1 19.65 43.60 -17.72
C CYS A 1 19.48 42.08 -17.85
N SER A 2 18.61 41.46 -17.05
CA SER A 2 18.38 40.01 -16.99
C SER A 2 16.98 39.59 -17.48
N ASP A 3 16.05 40.54 -17.56
CA ASP A 3 14.62 40.20 -17.67
C ASP A 3 14.09 40.24 -19.12
N PHE A 4 14.83 40.85 -20.05
CA PHE A 4 14.46 40.89 -21.47
C PHE A 4 14.63 39.54 -22.17
N LEU A 5 15.64 38.76 -21.78
CA LEU A 5 15.87 37.43 -22.37
C LEU A 5 14.81 36.44 -21.87
N GLY A 6 14.45 36.50 -20.58
CA GLY A 6 13.40 35.67 -19.99
C GLY A 6 12.00 36.00 -20.52
N CYS A 7 11.66 37.28 -20.62
CA CYS A 7 10.38 37.70 -21.23
C CYS A 7 10.33 37.39 -22.72
N GLY A 8 11.42 37.60 -23.46
CA GLY A 8 11.51 37.28 -24.88
C GLY A 8 11.35 35.79 -25.17
N LEU A 9 12.01 34.93 -24.37
CA LEU A 9 11.87 33.48 -24.47
C LEU A 9 10.44 33.03 -24.10
N SER A 10 9.85 33.61 -23.05
CA SER A 10 8.46 33.35 -22.65
C SER A 10 7.46 33.68 -23.76
N VAL A 11 7.56 34.87 -24.38
CA VAL A 11 6.64 35.32 -25.44
C VAL A 11 6.86 34.56 -26.75
N ALA A 12 8.12 34.26 -27.10
CA ALA A 12 8.45 33.45 -28.28
C ALA A 12 8.05 31.98 -28.14
N MET A 13 7.97 31.44 -26.92
CA MET A 13 7.47 30.09 -26.69
C MET A 13 5.93 30.06 -26.62
N GLN A 14 5.27 31.07 -26.04
CA GLN A 14 3.81 31.19 -26.07
C GLN A 14 3.24 31.23 -27.50
N SER A 15 3.98 31.74 -28.48
CA SER A 15 3.57 31.70 -29.90
C SER A 15 3.69 30.30 -30.53
N VAL A 16 4.47 29.39 -29.93
CA VAL A 16 4.67 28.00 -30.37
C VAL A 16 3.75 27.03 -29.60
N THR A 17 3.40 27.34 -28.34
CA THR A 17 2.58 26.50 -27.44
C THR A 17 1.13 26.95 -27.32
N SER A 18 0.58 27.66 -28.31
CA SER A 18 -0.81 28.16 -28.31
C SER A 18 -1.19 29.01 -27.08
N GLY A 19 -0.24 29.77 -26.53
CA GLY A 19 -0.44 30.68 -25.41
C GLY A 19 -0.14 30.12 -24.02
N GLN A 20 0.26 28.85 -23.88
CA GLN A 20 0.59 28.24 -22.59
C GLN A 20 1.99 28.64 -22.09
N ILE A 21 2.14 28.89 -20.79
CA ILE A 21 3.46 29.07 -20.15
C ILE A 21 4.23 27.75 -20.10
N ILE A 22 5.57 27.78 -19.98
CA ILE A 22 6.44 26.59 -20.06
C ILE A 22 5.97 25.44 -19.15
N PRO A 23 5.59 25.67 -17.88
CA PRO A 23 5.03 24.61 -17.04
C PRO A 23 3.72 24.02 -17.60
N GLU A 24 2.80 24.85 -18.10
CA GLU A 24 1.52 24.41 -18.68
C GLU A 24 1.72 23.59 -19.96
N ALA A 25 2.62 24.02 -20.84
CA ALA A 25 2.98 23.29 -22.05
C ALA A 25 3.60 21.92 -21.73
N PHE A 26 4.46 21.87 -20.70
CA PHE A 26 5.05 20.63 -20.22
C PHE A 26 4.00 19.70 -19.60
N THR A 27 3.07 20.22 -18.79
CA THR A 27 1.95 19.42 -18.26
C THR A 27 0.99 18.94 -19.34
N THR A 28 0.76 19.72 -20.40
CA THR A 28 -0.13 19.34 -21.52
C THR A 28 0.50 18.26 -22.38
N MET A 29 1.82 18.32 -22.62
CA MET A 29 2.56 17.28 -23.32
C MET A 29 2.59 15.96 -22.55
N LEU A 30 2.68 16.01 -21.22
CA LEU A 30 2.65 14.84 -20.36
C LEU A 30 1.22 14.37 -20.02
N ALA A 31 0.18 15.18 -20.27
CA ALA A 31 -1.20 14.89 -19.87
C ALA A 31 -1.73 13.49 -20.25
N PRO A 32 -1.40 12.92 -21.44
CA PRO A 32 -1.80 11.56 -21.80
C PRO A 32 -1.13 10.49 -20.92
N ALA A 33 0.14 10.71 -20.55
CA ALA A 33 0.85 9.86 -19.59
C ALA A 33 0.36 10.11 -18.16
N ILE A 34 -0.05 11.34 -17.85
CA ILE A 34 -0.55 11.71 -16.52
C ILE A 34 -1.85 11.00 -16.21
N ASN A 35 -2.90 11.17 -17.03
CA ASN A 35 -4.18 10.48 -16.83
C ASN A 35 -4.12 8.95 -16.98
N SER A 36 -2.98 8.40 -17.42
CA SER A 36 -2.87 6.97 -17.72
C SER A 36 -2.87 6.08 -16.50
N ILE A 37 -2.43 6.59 -15.33
CA ILE A 37 -2.17 5.74 -14.17
C ILE A 37 -3.33 5.70 -13.15
N ASP A 38 -4.37 6.52 -13.32
CA ASP A 38 -5.58 6.45 -12.48
C ASP A 38 -6.65 5.55 -13.12
N THR A 39 -6.28 4.29 -13.32
CA THR A 39 -7.14 3.27 -13.91
C THR A 39 -7.03 1.97 -13.10
N PRO A 40 -8.06 1.11 -13.06
CA PRO A 40 -8.00 -0.15 -12.34
C PRO A 40 -6.84 -1.03 -12.82
N TYR A 41 -6.51 -0.98 -14.12
CA TYR A 41 -5.38 -1.73 -14.66
C TYR A 41 -4.03 -1.20 -14.15
N ALA A 42 -3.83 0.12 -14.13
CA ALA A 42 -2.61 0.72 -13.60
C ALA A 42 -2.45 0.48 -12.10
N VAL A 43 -3.53 0.62 -11.32
CA VAL A 43 -3.55 0.29 -9.88
C VAL A 43 -3.14 -1.16 -9.65
N PHE A 44 -3.68 -2.09 -10.44
CA PHE A 44 -3.30 -3.50 -10.36
C PHE A 44 -1.80 -3.68 -10.62
N LEU A 45 -1.27 -3.14 -11.71
CA LEU A 45 0.13 -3.31 -12.08
C LEU A 45 1.09 -2.69 -11.06
N ILE A 46 0.81 -1.46 -10.61
CA ILE A 46 1.64 -0.77 -9.62
C ILE A 46 1.67 -1.58 -8.33
N CYS A 47 0.50 -1.98 -7.82
CA CYS A 47 0.41 -2.80 -6.62
C CYS A 47 1.11 -4.16 -6.81
N PHE A 48 0.92 -4.81 -7.97
CA PHE A 48 1.53 -6.10 -8.28
C PHE A 48 3.06 -6.02 -8.24
N PHE A 49 3.66 -5.02 -8.89
CA PHE A 49 5.11 -4.84 -8.87
C PHE A 49 5.61 -4.48 -7.47
N GLU A 50 4.86 -3.67 -6.72
CA GLU A 50 5.20 -3.34 -5.35
C GLU A 50 5.27 -4.61 -4.49
N MET A 51 4.23 -5.45 -4.54
CA MET A 51 4.16 -6.70 -3.78
C MET A 51 5.19 -7.71 -4.26
N LEU A 52 5.49 -7.75 -5.56
CA LEU A 52 6.54 -8.62 -6.10
C LEU A 52 7.92 -8.22 -5.57
N PHE A 53 8.23 -6.93 -5.52
CA PHE A 53 9.49 -6.44 -4.96
C PHE A 53 9.59 -6.75 -3.46
N TRP A 54 8.53 -6.50 -2.70
CA TRP A 54 8.48 -6.89 -1.29
C TRP A 54 8.64 -8.40 -1.09
N PHE A 55 8.04 -9.21 -1.95
CA PHE A 55 8.18 -10.66 -1.89
C PHE A 55 9.63 -11.14 -2.09
N ILE A 56 10.41 -10.46 -2.94
CA ILE A 56 11.84 -10.75 -3.13
C ILE A 56 12.75 -9.98 -2.17
N GLY A 57 12.19 -9.35 -1.12
CA GLY A 57 12.94 -8.67 -0.06
C GLY A 57 13.42 -7.26 -0.40
N LEU A 58 12.92 -6.64 -1.48
CA LEU A 58 13.16 -5.24 -1.82
C LEU A 58 12.00 -4.36 -1.37
N ASN A 59 12.28 -3.11 -0.99
CA ASN A 59 11.20 -2.17 -0.65
C ASN A 59 10.49 -1.72 -1.94
N GLY A 60 9.35 -2.33 -2.25
CA GLY A 60 8.59 -2.06 -3.48
C GLY A 60 8.10 -0.63 -3.60
N TYR A 61 7.68 -0.03 -2.48
CA TYR A 61 7.27 1.37 -2.43
C TYR A 61 8.43 2.29 -2.83
N ALA A 62 9.60 2.10 -2.23
CA ALA A 62 10.80 2.91 -2.51
C ALA A 62 11.28 2.81 -3.96
N ILE A 63 11.06 1.66 -4.62
CA ILE A 63 11.40 1.47 -6.04
C ILE A 63 10.42 2.24 -6.94
N LEU A 64 9.12 2.18 -6.64
CA LEU A 64 8.07 2.71 -7.52
C LEU A 64 7.78 4.20 -7.28
N VAL A 65 8.06 4.73 -6.09
CA VAL A 65 7.68 6.09 -5.70
C VAL A 65 8.23 7.17 -6.62
N GLY A 66 9.46 7.00 -7.12
CA GLY A 66 10.10 7.97 -8.03
C GLY A 66 9.39 8.12 -9.38
N PHE A 67 8.67 7.09 -9.82
CA PHE A 67 7.85 7.11 -11.03
C PHE A 67 6.41 7.54 -10.73
N VAL A 68 5.81 6.99 -9.67
CA VAL A 68 4.36 7.13 -9.40
C VAL A 68 4.01 8.47 -8.76
N MET A 69 4.82 8.96 -7.81
CA MET A 69 4.48 10.13 -6.98
C MET A 69 4.28 11.45 -7.74
N PRO A 70 5.04 11.77 -8.82
CA PRO A 70 4.79 12.99 -9.60
C PRO A 70 3.35 13.08 -10.14
N PHE A 71 2.82 11.97 -10.64
CA PHE A 71 1.44 11.89 -11.13
C PHE A 71 0.43 12.06 -10.00
N MET A 72 0.61 11.34 -8.90
CA MET A 72 -0.28 11.41 -7.75
C MET A 72 -0.30 12.81 -7.11
N THR A 73 0.84 13.51 -7.09
CA THR A 73 0.93 14.89 -6.58
C THR A 73 0.08 15.84 -7.42
N GLN A 74 0.09 15.69 -8.75
CA GLN A 74 -0.76 16.47 -9.62
C GLN A 74 -2.25 16.17 -9.40
N TYR A 75 -2.60 14.89 -9.28
CA TYR A 75 -3.98 14.46 -8.99
C TYR A 75 -4.49 15.00 -7.66
N LEU A 76 -3.65 15.00 -6.63
CA LEU A 76 -4.01 15.57 -5.33
C LEU A 76 -4.29 17.07 -5.43
N GLY A 77 -3.50 17.81 -6.23
CA GLY A 77 -3.75 19.22 -6.50
C GLY A 77 -5.12 19.46 -7.15
N ALA A 78 -5.46 18.67 -8.17
CA ALA A 78 -6.77 18.72 -8.82
C ALA A 78 -7.91 18.35 -7.86
N ASN A 79 -7.74 17.32 -7.03
CA ASN A 79 -8.71 16.91 -6.02
C ASN A 79 -8.95 17.99 -4.97
N ALA A 80 -7.89 18.63 -4.47
CA ALA A 80 -8.00 19.70 -3.48
C ALA A 80 -8.73 20.92 -4.05
N ALA A 81 -8.46 21.29 -5.31
CA ALA A 81 -9.15 22.38 -5.99
C ALA A 81 -10.65 22.08 -6.20
N ALA A 82 -10.98 20.89 -6.69
CA ALA A 82 -12.37 20.45 -6.86
C ALA A 82 -13.12 20.44 -5.53
N TYR A 83 -12.48 19.95 -4.46
CA TYR A 83 -13.07 19.96 -3.11
C TYR A 83 -13.36 21.38 -2.61
N ALA A 84 -12.43 22.32 -2.80
CA ALA A 84 -12.62 23.71 -2.42
C ALA A 84 -13.74 24.41 -3.21
N ALA A 85 -13.94 24.00 -4.47
CA ALA A 85 -15.01 24.48 -5.34
C ALA A 85 -16.38 23.79 -5.10
N GLY A 86 -16.43 22.73 -4.28
CA GLY A 86 -17.64 21.92 -4.07
C GLY A 86 -17.99 21.04 -5.28
N GLU A 87 -17.02 20.76 -6.15
CA GLU A 87 -17.15 19.95 -7.36
C GLU A 87 -16.86 18.46 -7.10
N PRO A 88 -17.28 17.55 -7.99
CA PRO A 88 -16.91 16.14 -7.92
C PRO A 88 -15.38 15.95 -7.95
N ILE A 89 -14.87 15.09 -7.07
CA ILE A 89 -13.42 14.82 -6.97
C ILE A 89 -12.99 13.93 -8.15
N PRO A 90 -12.06 14.37 -9.02
CA PRO A 90 -11.80 13.71 -10.30
C PRO A 90 -10.93 12.44 -10.20
N HIS A 91 -9.99 12.36 -9.25
CA HIS A 91 -8.98 11.31 -9.24
C HIS A 91 -9.04 10.41 -8.02
N VAL A 92 -8.98 9.10 -8.23
CA VAL A 92 -8.94 8.10 -7.15
C VAL A 92 -7.50 7.85 -6.70
N PHE A 93 -6.60 7.64 -7.65
CA PHE A 93 -5.21 7.25 -7.40
C PHE A 93 -4.30 8.43 -6.98
N ALA A 94 -4.65 9.09 -5.88
CA ALA A 94 -3.87 10.15 -5.21
C ALA A 94 -3.06 9.59 -4.01
N PRO A 95 -2.03 10.28 -3.46
CA PRO A 95 -0.99 9.67 -2.60
C PRO A 95 -1.56 8.81 -1.46
N ASN A 96 -2.51 9.34 -0.69
CA ASN A 96 -3.09 8.63 0.44
C ASN A 96 -4.00 7.44 0.07
N PHE A 97 -4.42 7.30 -1.20
CA PHE A 97 -5.00 6.04 -1.70
C PHE A 97 -3.97 4.93 -1.65
N TRP A 98 -2.73 5.22 -2.09
CA TRP A 98 -1.63 4.28 -1.99
C TRP A 98 -1.30 3.98 -0.53
N ASP A 99 -1.04 5.00 0.28
CA ASP A 99 -0.50 4.81 1.62
C ASP A 99 -1.48 4.19 2.63
N TYR A 100 -2.79 4.47 2.52
CA TYR A 100 -3.75 4.10 3.58
C TYR A 100 -4.88 3.17 3.16
N PHE A 101 -5.06 2.93 1.86
CA PHE A 101 -6.09 2.02 1.34
C PHE A 101 -5.45 0.84 0.61
N MET A 102 -4.63 1.09 -0.41
CA MET A 102 -3.88 0.05 -1.11
C MET A 102 -2.83 -0.61 -0.20
N GLY A 103 -2.03 0.21 0.49
CA GLY A 103 -1.05 -0.17 1.51
C GLY A 103 -1.61 -0.15 2.92
N PHE A 104 -2.84 -0.65 3.11
CA PHE A 104 -3.46 -0.69 4.42
C PHE A 104 -2.55 -1.40 5.44
N SER A 105 -2.15 -0.68 6.49
CA SER A 105 -1.23 -1.12 7.56
C SER A 105 0.19 -1.47 7.08
N GLY A 106 0.64 -0.82 6.00
CA GLY A 106 2.01 -0.87 5.50
C GLY A 106 2.10 -1.37 4.06
N SER A 107 2.73 -2.53 3.84
CA SER A 107 2.94 -3.08 2.51
C SER A 107 1.78 -4.00 2.14
N GLY A 108 0.90 -3.52 1.27
CA GLY A 108 -0.32 -4.25 0.92
C GLY A 108 -1.29 -4.33 2.10
N LEU A 109 -1.82 -5.53 2.39
CA LEU A 109 -2.83 -5.75 3.44
C LEU A 109 -2.27 -6.51 4.65
N THR A 110 -1.03 -6.19 5.06
CA THR A 110 -0.25 -6.90 6.09
C THR A 110 -0.90 -6.98 7.47
N GLY A 111 -1.78 -6.05 7.81
CA GLY A 111 -2.49 -6.01 9.09
C GLY A 111 -3.43 -7.20 9.29
N ALA A 112 -3.93 -7.78 8.19
CA ALA A 112 -4.66 -9.04 8.25
C ALA A 112 -3.75 -10.18 8.74
N LEU A 113 -2.50 -10.23 8.27
CA LEU A 113 -1.52 -11.21 8.73
C LEU A 113 -1.13 -10.99 10.19
N VAL A 114 -0.99 -9.73 10.63
CA VAL A 114 -0.76 -9.39 12.04
C VAL A 114 -1.91 -9.91 12.91
N LEU A 115 -3.16 -9.67 12.49
CA LEU A 115 -4.34 -10.15 13.21
C LEU A 115 -4.35 -11.68 13.30
N LEU A 116 -4.11 -12.38 12.18
CA LEU A 116 -4.02 -13.84 12.15
C LEU A 116 -2.89 -14.37 13.04
N ALA A 117 -1.75 -13.70 13.06
CA ALA A 117 -0.58 -14.04 13.87
C ALA A 117 -0.86 -13.93 15.37
N LEU A 118 -1.60 -12.91 15.83
CA LEU A 118 -1.99 -12.78 17.24
C LEU A 118 -2.76 -13.99 17.78
N PHE A 119 -3.58 -14.60 16.93
CA PHE A 119 -4.37 -15.79 17.25
C PHE A 119 -3.71 -17.11 16.84
N SER A 120 -2.43 -17.06 16.44
CA SER A 120 -1.70 -18.24 15.96
C SER A 120 -1.45 -19.28 17.06
N LYS A 121 -1.36 -20.55 16.68
CA LYS A 121 -0.90 -21.66 17.54
C LYS A 121 0.62 -21.72 17.62
N SER A 122 1.34 -21.29 16.58
CA SER A 122 2.79 -21.21 16.60
C SER A 122 3.23 -20.12 17.58
N LYS A 123 4.23 -20.45 18.41
CA LYS A 123 4.78 -19.50 19.37
C LYS A 123 5.52 -18.36 18.65
N GLU A 124 6.24 -18.70 17.58
CA GLU A 124 6.97 -17.76 16.73
C GLU A 124 6.02 -16.76 16.08
N LEU A 125 5.02 -17.23 15.32
CA LEU A 125 4.05 -16.35 14.65
C LEU A 125 3.33 -15.44 15.65
N LYS A 126 2.93 -15.98 16.81
CA LYS A 126 2.29 -15.18 17.86
C LYS A 126 3.20 -14.11 18.45
N ALA A 127 4.48 -14.39 18.62
CA ALA A 127 5.45 -13.41 19.09
C ALA A 127 5.61 -12.28 18.08
N VAL A 128 5.75 -12.61 16.79
CA VAL A 128 5.83 -11.63 15.70
C VAL A 128 4.57 -10.78 15.61
N GLY A 129 3.38 -11.41 15.68
CA GLY A 129 2.11 -10.70 15.67
C GLY A 129 2.03 -9.62 16.76
N LYS A 130 2.50 -9.93 17.98
CA LYS A 130 2.49 -8.98 19.11
C LYS A 130 3.40 -7.79 18.88
N VAL A 131 4.62 -7.99 18.38
CA VAL A 131 5.57 -6.89 18.15
C VAL A 131 5.17 -6.02 16.96
N SER A 132 4.42 -6.58 16.01
CA SER A 132 4.02 -5.89 14.78
C SER A 132 2.70 -5.12 14.87
N VAL A 133 1.91 -5.24 15.95
CA VAL A 133 0.64 -4.51 16.09
C VAL A 133 0.81 -3.01 16.01
N VAL A 134 1.71 -2.45 16.82
CA VAL A 134 1.93 -1.00 16.89
C VAL A 134 2.49 -0.48 15.55
N PRO A 135 3.57 -1.07 14.98
CA PRO A 135 4.03 -0.70 13.64
C PRO A 135 2.93 -0.73 12.58
N ALA A 136 2.10 -1.77 12.55
CA ALA A 136 1.02 -1.91 11.57
C ALA A 136 -0.03 -0.78 11.67
N ILE A 137 -0.36 -0.31 12.88
CA ILE A 137 -1.28 0.83 13.08
C ILE A 137 -0.72 2.12 12.46
N PHE A 138 0.60 2.29 12.50
CA PHE A 138 1.32 3.42 11.89
C PHE A 138 1.78 3.12 10.45
N THR A 139 1.17 2.13 9.79
CA THR A 139 1.49 1.74 8.41
C THR A 139 2.98 1.41 8.18
N ILE A 140 3.65 0.86 9.19
CA ILE A 140 5.03 0.39 9.11
C ILE A 140 5.00 -1.13 8.90
N SER A 141 5.59 -1.59 7.80
CA SER A 141 5.40 -2.95 7.29
C SER A 141 6.54 -3.90 7.56
N GLU A 142 7.75 -3.38 7.76
CA GLU A 142 9.00 -4.13 7.86
C GLU A 142 8.96 -5.18 8.97
N PRO A 143 8.42 -4.91 10.18
CA PRO A 143 8.29 -5.93 11.22
C PRO A 143 7.38 -7.10 10.80
N VAL A 144 6.40 -6.85 9.92
CA VAL A 144 5.52 -7.89 9.40
C VAL A 144 6.19 -8.63 8.24
N VAL A 145 6.71 -7.90 7.27
CA VAL A 145 7.26 -8.47 6.04
C VAL A 145 8.49 -9.34 6.32
N PHE A 146 9.36 -8.90 7.21
CA PHE A 146 10.56 -9.66 7.59
C PHE A 146 10.31 -10.58 8.80
N GLY A 147 9.38 -10.24 9.69
CA GLY A 147 9.09 -11.04 10.88
C GLY A 147 8.16 -12.24 10.62
N LEU A 148 7.15 -12.11 9.77
CA LEU A 148 6.24 -13.21 9.38
C LEU A 148 6.77 -13.99 8.17
N PRO A 149 8.09 -14.01 8.00
CA PRO A 149 8.83 -13.94 6.73
C PRO A 149 7.90 -14.00 5.52
N ILE A 150 7.32 -12.88 5.11
CA ILE A 150 6.55 -12.81 3.86
C ILE A 150 7.51 -12.94 2.68
N CYS A 151 8.71 -12.34 2.81
CA CYS A 151 9.79 -12.47 1.84
C CYS A 151 10.10 -13.95 1.58
N PHE A 152 10.10 -14.32 0.30
CA PHE A 152 10.43 -15.67 -0.17
C PHE A 152 9.56 -16.80 0.39
N ASN A 153 8.42 -16.51 1.02
CA ASN A 153 7.54 -17.54 1.58
C ASN A 153 6.50 -18.00 0.55
N PRO A 154 6.64 -19.23 0.02
CA PRO A 154 5.77 -19.71 -1.05
C PRO A 154 4.31 -19.84 -0.62
N TYR A 155 4.02 -20.03 0.68
CA TYR A 155 2.64 -20.09 1.17
C TYR A 155 1.93 -18.74 0.99
N LEU A 156 2.65 -17.65 1.23
CA LEU A 156 2.07 -16.30 1.22
C LEU A 156 2.18 -15.60 -0.14
N PHE A 157 2.90 -16.17 -1.11
CA PHE A 157 3.09 -15.58 -2.45
C PHE A 157 1.75 -15.21 -3.12
N ILE A 158 0.82 -16.15 -3.23
CA ILE A 158 -0.46 -15.93 -3.94
C ILE A 158 -1.28 -14.80 -3.29
N PRO A 159 -1.63 -14.86 -1.99
CA PRO A 159 -2.46 -13.80 -1.40
C PRO A 159 -1.73 -12.46 -1.30
N PHE A 160 -0.40 -12.45 -1.16
CA PHE A 160 0.38 -11.22 -1.05
C PHE A 160 0.61 -10.55 -2.42
N VAL A 161 1.11 -11.29 -3.41
CA VAL A 161 1.51 -10.75 -4.72
C VAL A 161 0.34 -10.59 -5.68
N ILE A 162 -0.66 -11.48 -5.62
CA ILE A 162 -1.81 -11.47 -6.54
C ILE A 162 -3.08 -10.98 -5.83
N GLY A 163 -3.30 -11.42 -4.60
CA GLY A 163 -4.49 -11.07 -3.83
C GLY A 163 -4.58 -9.58 -3.50
N THR A 164 -3.50 -8.99 -2.96
CA THR A 164 -3.44 -7.56 -2.61
C THR A 164 -3.81 -6.65 -3.80
N PRO A 165 -3.23 -6.79 -5.02
CA PRO A 165 -3.63 -6.00 -6.17
C PRO A 165 -5.11 -6.12 -6.53
N ILE A 166 -5.70 -7.31 -6.43
CA ILE A 166 -7.13 -7.53 -6.71
C ILE A 166 -7.99 -6.72 -5.73
N VAL A 167 -7.65 -6.77 -4.44
CA VAL A 167 -8.37 -5.99 -3.42
C VAL A 167 -8.15 -4.49 -3.62
N ALA A 168 -6.96 -4.05 -4.02
CA ALA A 168 -6.68 -2.66 -4.36
C ALA A 168 -7.56 -2.14 -5.52
N VAL A 169 -7.75 -2.94 -6.57
CA VAL A 169 -8.68 -2.62 -7.67
C VAL A 169 -10.12 -2.55 -7.17
N GLY A 170 -10.53 -3.47 -6.30
CA GLY A 170 -11.85 -3.42 -5.66
C GLY A 170 -12.07 -2.11 -4.89
N GLN A 171 -11.06 -1.68 -4.12
CA GLN A 171 -11.09 -0.39 -3.44
C GLN A 171 -11.19 0.77 -4.45
N TRP A 172 -10.41 0.77 -5.53
CA TRP A 172 -10.49 1.80 -6.56
C TRP A 172 -11.91 1.99 -7.11
N PHE A 173 -12.63 0.89 -7.39
CA PHE A 173 -14.03 0.97 -7.84
C PHE A 173 -14.98 1.56 -6.79
N VAL A 174 -14.73 1.30 -5.51
CA VAL A 174 -15.53 1.87 -4.42
C VAL A 174 -15.44 3.40 -4.40
N PHE A 175 -14.25 3.96 -4.64
CA PHE A 175 -14.07 5.40 -4.80
C PHE A 175 -14.63 5.91 -6.12
N HIS A 176 -14.38 5.20 -7.22
CA HIS A 176 -14.85 5.58 -8.55
C HIS A 176 -16.37 5.69 -8.65
N PHE A 177 -17.11 4.78 -8.00
CA PHE A 177 -18.57 4.84 -7.92
C PHE A 177 -19.09 5.87 -6.89
N GLY A 178 -18.20 6.59 -6.21
CA GLY A 178 -18.56 7.67 -5.30
C GLY A 178 -19.14 7.22 -3.95
N TRP A 179 -18.94 5.96 -3.56
CA TRP A 179 -19.36 5.52 -2.21
C TRP A 179 -18.53 6.21 -1.13
N VAL A 180 -17.20 6.30 -1.34
CA VAL A 180 -16.25 7.03 -0.50
C VAL A 180 -15.59 8.12 -1.34
N ARG A 181 -15.43 9.31 -0.77
CA ARG A 181 -14.70 10.40 -1.42
C ARG A 181 -13.23 10.02 -1.65
N PRO A 182 -12.67 10.24 -2.85
CA PRO A 182 -11.24 10.09 -3.07
C PRO A 182 -10.38 10.99 -2.16
N PRO A 183 -9.07 10.70 -2.00
CA PRO A 183 -8.19 11.51 -1.17
C PRO A 183 -8.10 12.97 -1.67
N ILE A 184 -8.28 13.91 -0.77
CA ILE A 184 -8.23 15.36 -1.01
C ILE A 184 -7.06 16.05 -0.29
N ALA A 185 -6.43 15.34 0.65
CA ALA A 185 -5.28 15.82 1.41
C ALA A 185 -4.24 14.72 1.56
N ASN A 186 -2.97 15.13 1.64
CA ASN A 186 -1.89 14.24 2.05
C ASN A 186 -1.72 14.35 3.58
N VAL A 187 -1.79 13.21 4.24
CA VAL A 187 -1.68 13.07 5.69
C VAL A 187 -0.62 12.03 5.96
N GLY A 188 0.47 12.38 6.66
CA GLY A 188 1.56 11.47 6.99
C GLY A 188 1.59 11.11 8.47
N GLY A 189 2.07 9.90 8.80
CA GLY A 189 2.35 9.48 10.19
C GLY A 189 1.14 9.41 11.11
N THR A 190 -0.07 9.45 10.55
CA THR A 190 -1.31 9.35 11.32
C THR A 190 -1.69 7.88 11.46
N PRO A 191 -2.10 7.41 12.65
CA PRO A 191 -2.51 6.02 12.83
C PRO A 191 -3.82 5.73 12.09
N ILE A 192 -3.94 4.52 11.56
CA ILE A 192 -5.21 4.01 11.01
C ILE A 192 -6.19 3.70 12.15
N PRO A 193 -7.52 3.92 11.99
CA PRO A 193 -8.21 4.36 10.79
C PRO A 193 -8.31 5.90 10.63
N LEU A 194 -7.70 6.69 11.52
CA LEU A 194 -7.84 8.15 11.50
C LEU A 194 -7.24 8.77 10.23
N ALA A 195 -6.13 8.22 9.75
CA ALA A 195 -5.52 8.64 8.48
C ALA A 195 -6.49 8.57 7.29
N GLN A 196 -7.28 7.49 7.18
CA GLN A 196 -8.25 7.30 6.10
C GLN A 196 -9.35 8.35 6.14
N TYR A 197 -9.84 8.69 7.35
CA TYR A 197 -10.80 9.77 7.52
C TYR A 197 -10.20 11.12 7.13
N LEU A 198 -9.02 11.48 7.65
CA LEU A 198 -8.41 12.78 7.40
C LEU A 198 -8.01 12.98 5.93
N ALA A 199 -7.59 11.92 5.24
CA ALA A 199 -7.23 11.98 3.82
C ALA A 199 -8.42 12.32 2.92
N THR A 200 -9.62 11.89 3.30
CA THR A 200 -10.84 11.96 2.47
C THR A 200 -11.88 12.96 3.01
N MET A 201 -11.78 13.34 4.29
CA MET A 201 -12.83 14.00 5.08
C MET A 201 -14.19 13.28 4.96
N ASP A 202 -14.17 11.95 4.88
CA ASP A 202 -15.34 11.10 4.72
C ASP A 202 -15.32 9.94 5.73
N TRP A 203 -16.31 9.88 6.61
CA TRP A 203 -16.42 8.83 7.63
C TRP A 203 -16.61 7.43 7.02
N ARG A 204 -17.12 7.34 5.79
CA ARG A 204 -17.29 6.07 5.07
C ARG A 204 -15.96 5.40 4.79
N ALA A 205 -14.86 6.15 4.75
CA ALA A 205 -13.51 5.61 4.62
C ALA A 205 -13.12 4.68 5.77
N ILE A 206 -13.62 4.95 6.99
CA ILE A 206 -13.41 4.08 8.16
C ILE A 206 -14.16 2.74 7.97
N ILE A 207 -15.36 2.79 7.41
CA ILE A 207 -16.12 1.56 7.12
C ILE A 207 -15.44 0.76 6.02
N LEU A 208 -15.00 1.43 4.96
CA LEU A 208 -14.26 0.80 3.87
C LEU A 208 -13.09 0.00 4.41
N ILE A 209 -12.26 0.60 5.26
CA ILE A 209 -11.04 -0.06 5.72
C ILE A 209 -11.32 -1.25 6.65
N ILE A 210 -12.40 -1.22 7.43
CA ILE A 210 -12.85 -2.37 8.22
C ILE A 210 -13.28 -3.52 7.30
N VAL A 211 -14.02 -3.23 6.22
CA VAL A 211 -14.43 -4.24 5.23
C VAL A 211 -13.21 -4.79 4.50
N VAL A 212 -12.26 -3.94 4.10
CA VAL A 212 -11.01 -4.35 3.45
C VAL A 212 -10.18 -5.24 4.36
N LEU A 213 -10.07 -4.92 5.66
CA LEU A 213 -9.41 -5.79 6.64
C LEU A 213 -10.11 -7.16 6.73
N ALA A 214 -11.44 -7.20 6.77
CA ALA A 214 -12.18 -8.47 6.80
C ALA A 214 -11.93 -9.31 5.53
N VAL A 215 -11.99 -8.69 4.36
CA VAL A 215 -11.68 -9.34 3.07
C VAL A 215 -10.24 -9.86 3.06
N ALA A 216 -9.28 -9.05 3.52
CA ALA A 216 -7.89 -9.43 3.62
C ALA A 216 -7.67 -10.62 4.57
N VAL A 217 -8.33 -10.63 5.73
CA VAL A 217 -8.30 -11.76 6.67
C VAL A 217 -8.82 -13.02 5.99
N CYS A 218 -9.98 -12.96 5.33
CA CYS A 218 -10.53 -14.10 4.59
C CYS A 218 -9.59 -14.60 3.48
N MET A 219 -8.96 -13.67 2.76
CA MET A 219 -8.01 -13.96 1.69
C MET A 219 -6.73 -14.64 2.21
N TYR A 220 -6.13 -14.13 3.28
CA TYR A 220 -4.90 -14.68 3.85
C TYR A 220 -5.13 -15.94 4.69
N TYR A 221 -6.30 -16.10 5.30
CA TYR A 221 -6.59 -17.18 6.25
C TYR A 221 -6.18 -18.58 5.77
N PRO A 222 -6.59 -19.07 4.57
CA PRO A 222 -6.25 -20.43 4.15
C PRO A 222 -4.73 -20.63 4.00
N PHE A 223 -4.03 -19.65 3.43
CA PHE A 223 -2.58 -19.68 3.23
C PHE A 223 -1.81 -19.58 4.54
N PHE A 224 -2.25 -18.69 5.42
CA PHE A 224 -1.70 -18.53 6.75
C PHE A 224 -1.84 -19.82 7.56
N LYS A 225 -2.99 -20.52 7.48
CA LYS A 225 -3.18 -21.79 8.19
C LYS A 225 -2.30 -22.93 7.65
N MET A 226 -2.03 -22.96 6.35
CA MET A 226 -1.05 -23.90 5.80
C MET A 226 0.36 -23.64 6.35
N TYR A 227 0.76 -22.37 6.41
CA TYR A 227 2.05 -21.96 6.95
C TYR A 227 2.17 -22.17 8.47
N GLU A 228 1.14 -21.80 9.25
CA GLU A 228 1.08 -22.06 10.69
C GLU A 228 1.25 -23.56 10.98
N LYS A 229 0.60 -24.43 10.21
CA LYS A 229 0.70 -25.88 10.38
C LYS A 229 2.11 -26.39 10.11
N SER A 230 2.84 -25.83 9.14
CA SER A 230 4.23 -26.24 8.90
C SER A 230 5.13 -25.85 10.07
N LEU A 231 4.99 -24.65 10.62
CA LEU A 231 5.78 -24.18 11.76
C LEU A 231 5.48 -24.96 13.04
N VAL A 232 4.21 -25.19 13.36
CA VAL A 232 3.84 -25.98 14.55
C VAL A 232 4.40 -27.40 14.48
N LYS A 233 4.44 -28.00 13.28
CA LYS A 233 5.07 -29.32 13.08
C LYS A 233 6.57 -29.27 13.30
N GLU A 234 7.23 -28.21 12.83
CA GLU A 234 8.67 -28.02 13.02
C GLU A 234 9.02 -27.78 14.50
N GLU A 235 8.28 -26.92 15.20
CA GLU A 235 8.41 -26.67 16.64
C GLU A 235 8.29 -27.99 17.45
N ALA A 236 7.34 -28.86 17.09
CA ALA A 236 7.18 -30.17 17.73
C ALA A 236 8.38 -31.10 17.50
N ASN A 237 8.87 -31.18 16.26
CA ASN A 237 10.03 -32.01 15.91
C ASN A 237 11.33 -31.52 16.60
N VAL A 238 11.50 -30.22 16.78
CA VAL A 238 12.63 -29.65 17.54
C VAL A 238 12.53 -30.07 19.00
N SER A 239 11.37 -29.91 19.63
CA SER A 239 11.16 -30.32 21.02
C SER A 239 11.34 -31.83 21.26
N ASP A 240 10.96 -32.68 20.31
CA ASP A 240 11.20 -34.13 20.40
C ASP A 240 12.70 -34.46 20.29
N ARG A 241 13.44 -33.77 19.40
CA ARG A 241 14.89 -33.95 19.27
C ARG A 241 15.65 -33.48 20.50
N GLU A 242 15.29 -32.32 21.05
CA GLU A 242 15.90 -31.79 22.28
C GLU A 242 15.71 -32.77 23.46
N ARG A 243 14.50 -33.29 23.64
CA ARG A 243 14.22 -34.33 24.66
C ARG A 243 15.01 -35.61 24.42
N ALA A 244 15.21 -36.02 23.18
CA ALA A 244 16.02 -37.18 22.85
C ALA A 244 17.51 -36.96 23.13
N HIS A 245 18.04 -35.75 22.89
CA HIS A 245 19.41 -35.38 23.24
C HIS A 245 19.63 -35.33 24.75
N GLU A 246 18.72 -34.70 25.51
CA GLU A 246 18.77 -34.68 26.97
C GLU A 246 18.73 -36.09 27.58
N ALA A 247 17.98 -37.01 26.96
CA ALA A 247 17.95 -38.41 27.38
C ALA A 247 19.26 -39.18 27.08
N LEU A 248 20.08 -38.71 26.13
CA LEU A 248 21.39 -39.29 25.81
C LEU A 248 22.53 -38.72 26.68
N ASP A 249 22.37 -37.51 27.22
CA ASP A 249 23.37 -36.83 28.05
C ASP A 249 23.35 -37.23 29.54
N LEU A 250 22.53 -38.23 29.93
CA LEU A 250 22.25 -38.54 31.35
C LEU A 250 22.92 -39.80 31.94
N ASP A 251 23.97 -40.35 31.34
CA ASP A 251 24.72 -41.46 31.98
C ASP A 251 26.22 -41.42 31.64
N PHE A 252 27.02 -40.51 32.25
CA PHE A 252 28.46 -40.70 32.56
C PHE A 252 28.94 -39.74 33.66
#